data_AF-A0A3N5FGB8-F1
#
_entry.id   AF-A0A3N5FGB8-F1
#
_cell.length_a   1.000
_cell.length_b   1.000
_cell.length_c   1.000
_cell.angle_alpha   90.00
_cell.angle_beta   90.00
_cell.angle_gamma   90.00
#
_symmetry.space_group_name_H-M   'P 1'
#
loop_
_entity.id
_entity.type
_entity.pdbx_description
1 polymer ?
#
loop_
_entity_poly.entity_id
_entity_poly.type
_entity_poly.pdbx_seq_one_letter_code
_entity_poly.pdbx_strand_id
1 'polypeptide(L)'
;MSTSALILVLRLFAGRLVHRFSPLGLLALCSAIAAVGLYSLSVATGAAVLLAATLYGVGKSFFWPTSIGFVAEQFPRGGAVTMNVIAGVGMLAVGIVGSVLLGSIQDRTIGAALAAHDAQHSTQLRRAYFTNEKTGVFGRYLALDDAKVAASDEQTRTVIGAVVSESKKTALKSVASLPLVMLVAYLLLMLYFRRIGGYRAVALSASTQGS
;
A
#
# COMPACT_ATOMS: atom_id res chain seq x y z
N MET A 1 2.40 -21.59 10.20
CA MET A 1 0.95 -21.64 10.50
C MET A 1 0.31 -20.32 10.06
N SER A 2 0.35 -19.98 8.77
CA SER A 2 0.71 -18.58 8.44
C SER A 2 -0.24 -17.76 7.56
N THR A 3 -1.11 -18.35 6.74
CA THR A 3 -1.96 -17.54 5.82
C THR A 3 -3.36 -18.12 5.63
N SER A 4 -3.47 -19.44 5.44
CA SER A 4 -4.76 -20.10 5.19
C SER A 4 -5.72 -20.03 6.39
N ALA A 5 -5.20 -20.10 7.63
CA ALA A 5 -6.00 -19.96 8.84
C ALA A 5 -6.54 -18.53 9.02
N LEU A 6 -5.70 -17.52 8.74
CA LEU A 6 -6.10 -16.11 8.74
C LEU A 6 -7.20 -15.86 7.69
N ILE A 7 -7.04 -16.41 6.48
CA ILE A 7 -8.03 -16.29 5.39
C ILE A 7 -9.34 -17.02 5.74
N LEU A 8 -9.29 -18.17 6.41
CA LEU A 8 -10.48 -18.89 6.88
C LEU A 8 -11.27 -18.05 7.88
N VAL A 9 -10.60 -17.52 8.90
CA VAL A 9 -11.22 -16.63 9.90
C VAL A 9 -11.81 -15.41 9.19
N LEU A 10 -11.05 -14.74 8.32
CA LEU A 10 -11.58 -13.61 7.56
C LEU A 10 -12.79 -13.98 6.70
N ARG A 11 -12.82 -15.15 6.04
CA ARG A 11 -13.97 -15.61 5.25
C ARG A 11 -15.21 -15.85 6.10
N LEU A 12 -15.06 -16.40 7.30
CA LEU A 12 -16.17 -16.64 8.22
C LEU A 12 -16.79 -15.32 8.72
N PHE A 13 -15.96 -14.29 8.94
CA PHE A 13 -16.42 -12.94 9.30
C PHE A 13 -16.89 -12.12 8.09
N ALA A 14 -16.35 -12.35 6.89
CA ALA A 14 -16.68 -11.63 5.66
C ALA A 14 -18.18 -11.68 5.33
N GLY A 15 -18.80 -12.86 5.47
CA GLY A 15 -20.23 -13.05 5.21
C GLY A 15 -21.11 -12.20 6.14
N ARG A 16 -20.77 -12.11 7.44
CA ARG A 16 -21.53 -11.28 8.39
C ARG A 16 -21.23 -9.78 8.26
N LEU A 17 -20.03 -9.42 7.83
CA LEU A 17 -19.61 -8.02 7.70
C LEU A 17 -20.20 -7.37 6.43
N VAL A 18 -20.22 -8.09 5.30
CA VAL A 18 -20.78 -7.62 4.02
C VAL A 18 -22.29 -7.39 4.09
N HIS A 19 -23.04 -8.21 4.84
CA HIS A 19 -24.49 -8.01 4.96
C HIS A 19 -24.88 -6.83 5.88
N ARG A 20 -23.96 -6.35 6.73
CA ARG A 20 -24.23 -5.30 7.72
C ARG A 20 -23.67 -3.93 7.36
N PHE A 21 -22.67 -3.88 6.48
CA PHE A 21 -22.05 -2.63 6.01
C PHE A 21 -22.21 -2.48 4.50
N SER A 22 -22.50 -1.27 4.03
CA SER A 22 -22.46 -0.98 2.60
C SER A 22 -21.03 -1.20 2.06
N PRO A 23 -20.86 -1.63 0.79
CA PRO A 23 -19.54 -1.82 0.19
C PRO A 23 -18.62 -0.61 0.35
N LEU A 24 -19.14 0.61 0.20
CA LEU A 24 -18.42 1.86 0.45
C LEU A 24 -18.00 2.05 1.91
N GLY A 25 -18.87 1.72 2.86
CA GLY A 25 -18.57 1.80 4.29
C GLY A 25 -17.47 0.81 4.70
N LEU A 26 -17.50 -0.40 4.12
CA LEU A 26 -16.47 -1.39 4.35
C LEU A 26 -15.12 -0.95 3.74
N LEU A 27 -15.11 -0.35 2.54
CA LEU A 27 -13.91 0.21 1.94
C LEU A 27 -13.30 1.34 2.78
N ALA A 28 -14.13 2.26 3.27
CA ALA A 28 -13.68 3.34 4.17
C ALA A 28 -13.08 2.77 5.46
N LEU A 29 -13.74 1.81 6.11
CA LEU A 29 -13.23 1.17 7.31
C LEU A 29 -11.88 0.46 7.05
N CYS A 30 -11.77 -0.26 5.94
CA CYS A 30 -10.52 -0.93 5.55
C CYS A 30 -9.39 0.07 5.30
N SER A 31 -9.66 1.19 4.63
CA SER A 31 -8.68 2.26 4.42
C SER A 31 -8.24 2.90 5.74
N ALA A 32 -9.15 3.11 6.69
CA ALA A 32 -8.82 3.62 8.02
C ALA A 32 -7.93 2.65 8.80
N ILE A 33 -8.30 1.36 8.84
CA ILE A 33 -7.51 0.30 9.50
C ILE A 33 -6.13 0.17 8.83
N ALA A 34 -6.06 0.22 7.49
CA ALA A 34 -4.81 0.16 6.76
C ALA A 34 -3.91 1.39 7.04
N ALA A 35 -4.48 2.60 7.14
CA ALA A 35 -3.74 3.81 7.49
C ALA A 35 -3.14 3.69 8.90
N VAL A 36 -3.94 3.27 9.89
CA VAL A 36 -3.49 3.07 11.27
C VAL A 36 -2.45 1.96 11.35
N GLY A 37 -2.66 0.83 10.67
CA GLY A 37 -1.74 -0.30 10.64
C GLY A 37 -0.39 0.05 10.00
N LEU A 38 -0.41 0.76 8.87
CA LEU A 38 0.81 1.17 8.17
C LEU A 38 1.57 2.26 8.94
N TYR A 39 0.86 3.21 9.56
CA TYR A 39 1.47 4.17 10.47
C TYR A 39 2.09 3.49 11.70
N SER A 40 1.35 2.57 12.33
CA SER A 40 1.85 1.77 13.45
C SER A 40 3.09 0.98 13.07
N LEU A 41 3.14 0.42 11.86
CA LEU A 41 4.31 -0.32 11.36
C LEU A 41 5.54 0.58 11.20
N SER A 42 5.36 1.86 10.89
CA SER A 42 6.48 2.81 10.77
C SER A 42 7.13 3.15 12.11
N VAL A 43 6.39 3.08 13.23
CA VAL A 43 6.90 3.39 14.58
C VAL A 43 7.16 2.16 15.44
N ALA A 44 6.58 1.01 15.09
CA ALA A 44 6.70 -0.21 15.86
C ALA A 44 8.12 -0.79 15.85
N THR A 45 8.51 -1.37 16.98
CA THR A 45 9.79 -2.07 17.16
C THR A 45 9.57 -3.43 17.83
N GLY A 46 10.42 -4.41 17.52
CA GLY A 46 10.35 -5.75 18.12
C GLY A 46 9.03 -6.47 17.84
N ALA A 47 8.44 -7.09 18.87
CA ALA A 47 7.22 -7.89 18.74
C ALA A 47 5.99 -7.08 18.28
N ALA A 48 5.96 -5.77 18.53
CA ALA A 48 4.86 -4.89 18.10
C ALA A 48 4.73 -4.79 16.58
N VAL A 49 5.81 -5.06 15.83
CA VAL A 49 5.80 -5.11 14.35
C VAL A 49 4.85 -6.18 13.85
N LEU A 50 4.75 -7.33 14.53
CA LEU A 50 3.85 -8.41 14.14
C LEU A 50 2.38 -8.00 14.31
N LEU A 51 2.05 -7.31 15.40
CA LEU A 51 0.70 -6.78 15.64
C LEU A 51 0.33 -5.67 14.64
N ALA A 52 1.26 -4.76 14.34
CA ALA A 52 1.03 -3.73 13.33
C ALA A 52 0.85 -4.33 11.93
N ALA A 53 1.66 -5.34 11.58
CA ALA A 53 1.59 -6.04 10.31
C ALA A 53 0.28 -6.82 10.15
N THR A 54 -0.23 -7.46 11.21
CA THR A 54 -1.53 -8.15 11.15
C THR A 54 -2.67 -7.14 10.99
N LEU A 55 -2.65 -6.02 11.70
CA LEU A 55 -3.67 -4.96 11.55
C LEU A 55 -3.71 -4.41 10.12
N TYR A 56 -2.53 -4.09 9.55
CA TYR A 56 -2.41 -3.68 8.15
C TYR A 56 -2.89 -4.77 7.18
N GLY A 57 -2.51 -6.02 7.45
CA GLY A 57 -2.92 -7.19 6.66
C GLY A 57 -4.43 -7.38 6.61
N VAL A 58 -5.10 -7.26 7.76
CA VAL A 58 -6.57 -7.36 7.87
C VAL A 58 -7.25 -6.30 7.00
N GLY A 59 -6.82 -5.04 7.09
CA GLY A 59 -7.36 -3.97 6.25
C GLY A 59 -7.20 -4.25 4.76
N LYS A 60 -6.00 -4.68 4.33
CA LYS A 60 -5.71 -4.99 2.93
C LYS A 60 -6.49 -6.21 2.41
N SER A 61 -6.72 -7.22 3.24
CA SER A 61 -7.39 -8.47 2.84
C SER A 61 -8.87 -8.28 2.48
N PHE A 62 -9.58 -7.38 3.15
CA PHE A 62 -10.97 -7.05 2.80
C PHE A 62 -11.06 -5.99 1.71
N PHE A 63 -10.07 -5.11 1.61
CA PHE A 63 -10.06 -4.02 0.65
C PHE A 63 -10.20 -4.49 -0.81
N TRP A 64 -9.40 -5.48 -1.21
CA TRP A 64 -9.38 -5.99 -2.58
C TRP A 64 -10.69 -6.66 -3.03
N PRO A 65 -11.24 -7.66 -2.32
CA PRO A 65 -12.50 -8.28 -2.74
C PRO A 65 -13.67 -7.29 -2.70
N THR A 66 -13.70 -6.36 -1.74
CA THR A 66 -14.78 -5.37 -1.65
C THR A 66 -14.70 -4.33 -2.77
N SER A 67 -13.50 -3.90 -3.19
CA SER A 67 -13.37 -2.93 -4.29
C SER A 67 -13.81 -3.54 -5.62
N ILE A 68 -13.43 -4.79 -5.88
CA ILE A 68 -13.87 -5.54 -7.06
C ILE A 68 -15.37 -5.80 -7.02
N GLY A 69 -15.94 -6.14 -5.85
CA GLY A 69 -17.38 -6.29 -5.66
C GLY A 69 -18.16 -4.98 -5.90
N PHE A 70 -17.68 -3.87 -5.35
CA PHE A 70 -18.26 -2.54 -5.57
C PHE A 70 -18.29 -2.17 -7.06
N VAL A 71 -17.20 -2.41 -7.78
CA VAL A 71 -17.15 -2.19 -9.23
C VAL A 71 -18.16 -3.06 -9.96
N ALA A 72 -18.26 -4.35 -9.63
CA ALA A 72 -19.21 -5.24 -10.27
C ALA A 72 -20.67 -4.80 -10.07
N GLU A 73 -20.99 -4.27 -8.88
CA GLU A 73 -22.32 -3.73 -8.57
C GLU A 73 -22.62 -2.42 -9.31
N GLN A 74 -21.61 -1.60 -9.59
CA GLN A 74 -21.78 -0.31 -10.29
C GLN A 74 -21.69 -0.45 -11.82
N PHE A 75 -20.98 -1.45 -12.34
CA PHE A 75 -20.76 -1.69 -13.77
C PHE A 75 -21.21 -3.09 -14.22
N PRO A 76 -22.46 -3.51 -13.96
CA PRO A 76 -22.93 -4.87 -14.26
C PRO A 76 -22.91 -5.21 -15.76
N ARG A 77 -23.05 -4.21 -16.65
CA ARG A 77 -22.98 -4.39 -18.12
C ARG A 77 -21.61 -4.89 -18.59
N GLY A 78 -20.56 -4.64 -17.82
CA GLY A 78 -19.19 -5.00 -18.15
C GLY A 78 -18.80 -6.43 -17.81
N GLY A 79 -19.60 -7.12 -16.99
CA GLY A 79 -19.40 -8.52 -16.60
C GLY A 79 -17.96 -8.86 -16.17
N ALA A 80 -17.54 -10.09 -16.47
CA ALA A 80 -16.21 -10.60 -16.14
C ALA A 80 -15.05 -9.80 -16.77
N VAL A 81 -15.27 -9.19 -17.94
CA VAL A 81 -14.24 -8.42 -18.65
C VAL A 81 -13.81 -7.21 -17.84
N THR A 82 -14.77 -6.41 -17.36
CA THR A 82 -14.44 -5.23 -16.53
C THR A 82 -13.75 -5.58 -15.22
N MET A 83 -14.16 -6.67 -14.57
CA MET A 83 -13.53 -7.15 -13.33
C MET A 83 -12.07 -7.57 -13.57
N ASN A 84 -11.81 -8.31 -14.68
CA ASN A 84 -10.46 -8.72 -15.05
C ASN A 84 -9.57 -7.54 -15.44
N VAL A 85 -10.11 -6.55 -16.14
CA VAL A 85 -9.37 -5.33 -16.52
C VAL A 85 -8.98 -4.54 -15.28
N ILE A 86 -9.90 -4.30 -14.34
CA ILE A 86 -9.59 -3.53 -13.12
C ILE A 86 -8.59 -4.28 -12.23
N ALA A 87 -8.71 -5.60 -12.12
CA ALA A 87 -7.71 -6.42 -11.43
C ALA A 87 -6.34 -6.33 -12.11
N GLY A 88 -6.27 -6.45 -13.44
CA GLY A 88 -5.04 -6.38 -14.22
C GLY A 88 -4.37 -5.00 -14.13
N VAL A 89 -5.13 -3.92 -14.34
CA VAL A 89 -4.66 -2.55 -14.19
C VAL A 89 -4.18 -2.27 -12.77
N GLY A 90 -4.90 -2.77 -11.75
CA GLY A 90 -4.49 -2.66 -10.36
C GLY A 90 -3.14 -3.33 -10.09
N MET A 91 -2.91 -4.53 -10.64
CA MET A 91 -1.64 -5.25 -10.51
C MET A 91 -0.49 -4.53 -11.24
N LEU A 92 -0.74 -3.99 -12.43
CA LEU A 92 0.23 -3.18 -13.16
C LEU A 92 0.57 -1.88 -12.41
N ALA A 93 -0.42 -1.23 -11.80
CA ALA A 93 -0.20 -0.04 -10.99
C ALA A 93 0.67 -0.35 -9.77
N VAL A 94 0.46 -1.48 -9.09
CA VAL A 94 1.31 -1.92 -7.97
C VAL A 94 2.74 -2.21 -8.43
N GLY A 95 2.90 -2.92 -9.55
CA GLY A 95 4.20 -3.31 -10.08
C GLY A 95 5.00 -2.11 -10.62
N ILE A 96 4.45 -1.38 -11.57
CA ILE A 96 5.17 -0.33 -12.29
C ILE A 96 5.26 0.94 -11.46
N VAL A 97 4.13 1.38 -10.88
CA VAL A 97 4.10 2.66 -10.15
C VAL A 97 4.47 2.45 -8.70
N GLY A 98 3.83 1.49 -8.01
CA GLY A 98 4.02 1.26 -6.59
C GLY A 98 5.45 0.88 -6.21
N SER A 99 6.02 -0.12 -6.89
CA SER A 99 7.38 -0.58 -6.57
C SER A 99 8.46 0.44 -6.91
N VAL A 100 8.35 1.12 -8.07
CA VAL A 100 9.33 2.13 -8.51
C VAL A 100 9.23 3.39 -7.65
N LEU A 101 8.01 3.82 -7.30
CA LEU A 101 7.80 4.97 -6.43
C LEU A 101 8.35 4.69 -5.02
N LEU A 102 8.01 3.54 -4.42
CA LEU A 102 8.52 3.16 -3.10
C LEU A 102 10.05 3.04 -3.11
N GLY A 103 10.62 2.42 -4.14
CA GLY A 103 12.08 2.33 -4.31
C GLY A 103 12.74 3.71 -4.40
N SER A 104 12.18 4.63 -5.18
CA SER A 104 12.71 5.99 -5.32
C SER A 104 12.62 6.82 -4.03
N ILE A 105 11.53 6.68 -3.27
CA ILE A 105 11.36 7.36 -1.97
C ILE A 105 12.36 6.77 -0.97
N GLN A 106 12.49 5.44 -0.93
CA GLN A 106 13.43 4.76 -0.05
C GLN A 106 14.87 5.19 -0.35
N ASP A 107 15.30 5.12 -1.60
CA ASP A 107 16.67 5.46 -2.01
C ASP A 107 17.00 6.95 -1.74
N ARG A 108 16.05 7.87 -1.98
CA ARG A 108 16.20 9.29 -1.61
C ARG A 108 16.34 9.49 -0.09
N THR A 109 15.55 8.78 0.69
CA THR A 109 15.59 8.86 2.16
C THR A 109 16.92 8.33 2.70
N ILE A 110 17.41 7.21 2.16
CA ILE A 110 18.73 6.66 2.49
C ILE A 110 19.83 7.66 2.14
N GLY A 111 19.78 8.28 0.96
CA GLY A 111 20.77 9.27 0.53
C GLY A 111 20.80 10.51 1.43
N ALA A 112 19.63 10.99 1.86
CA ALA A 112 19.52 12.12 2.80
C ALA A 112 20.03 11.76 4.19
N ALA A 113 19.70 10.57 4.69
CA ALA A 113 20.15 10.10 6.00
C ALA A 113 21.67 9.85 6.04
N LEU A 114 22.25 9.30 4.97
CA LEU A 114 23.71 9.18 4.82
C LEU A 114 24.38 10.55 4.73
N ALA A 115 23.79 11.53 4.03
CA ALA A 115 24.33 12.89 4.00
C ALA A 115 24.37 13.55 5.39
N ALA A 116 23.32 13.35 6.19
CA ALA A 116 23.26 13.84 7.56
C ALA A 116 24.30 13.14 8.45
N HIS A 117 24.47 11.82 8.29
CA HIS A 117 25.49 11.06 9.00
C HIS A 117 26.92 11.51 8.63
N ASP A 118 27.17 11.75 7.34
CA ASP A 118 28.44 12.26 6.82
C ASP A 118 28.78 13.65 7.39
N ALA A 119 27.79 14.54 7.52
CA ALA A 119 27.97 15.85 8.12
C ALA A 119 28.30 15.80 9.63
N GLN A 120 27.74 14.81 10.34
CA GLN A 120 27.96 14.65 11.79
C GLN A 120 29.27 13.94 12.14
N HIS A 121 29.73 13.01 11.31
CA HIS A 121 30.91 12.17 11.59
C HIS A 121 32.11 12.47 10.66
N SER A 122 32.02 13.49 9.80
CA SER A 122 33.06 13.83 8.81
C SER A 122 33.43 12.66 7.88
N THR A 123 32.45 11.81 7.55
CA THR A 123 32.62 10.67 6.64
C THR A 123 32.19 11.02 5.20
N GLN A 124 32.51 10.17 4.22
CA GLN A 124 32.10 10.35 2.81
C GLN A 124 31.30 9.14 2.28
N LEU A 125 30.49 8.52 3.12
CA LEU A 125 29.77 7.28 2.82
C LEU A 125 28.76 7.47 1.68
N ARG A 126 28.07 8.61 1.62
CA ARG A 126 27.17 8.90 0.49
C ARG A 126 27.92 8.89 -0.83
N ARG A 127 29.07 9.56 -0.92
CA ARG A 127 29.82 9.67 -2.18
C ARG A 127 30.45 8.34 -2.60
N ALA A 128 30.84 7.50 -1.64
CA ALA A 128 31.44 6.21 -1.89
C ALA A 128 30.43 5.14 -2.35
N TYR A 129 29.21 5.16 -1.79
CA TYR A 129 28.23 4.06 -1.96
C TYR A 129 26.98 4.44 -2.77
N PHE A 130 26.65 5.72 -3.00
CA PHE A 130 25.57 6.12 -3.91
C PHE A 130 26.09 6.30 -5.34
N THR A 131 26.45 5.19 -5.99
CA THR A 131 27.00 5.21 -7.37
C THR A 131 26.09 4.60 -8.42
N ASN A 132 24.99 3.97 -8.02
CA ASN A 132 24.10 3.28 -8.96
C ASN A 132 23.03 4.25 -9.49
N GLU A 133 23.09 4.61 -10.78
CA GLU A 133 22.03 5.43 -11.40
C GLU A 133 20.78 4.59 -11.67
N LYS A 134 19.65 5.00 -11.08
CA LYS A 134 18.33 4.44 -11.36
C LYS A 134 17.41 5.49 -11.95
N THR A 135 16.54 5.07 -12.86
CA THR A 135 15.42 5.85 -13.35
C THR A 135 14.19 5.57 -12.50
N GLY A 136 13.67 6.60 -11.83
CA GLY A 136 12.44 6.53 -11.04
C GLY A 136 11.28 7.26 -11.70
N VAL A 137 10.11 7.21 -11.07
CA VAL A 137 8.90 7.95 -11.49
C VAL A 137 9.15 9.46 -11.59
N PHE A 138 10.06 9.98 -10.76
CA PHE A 138 10.38 11.40 -10.66
C PHE A 138 11.74 11.76 -11.31
N GLY A 139 12.22 10.96 -12.26
CA GLY A 139 13.48 11.18 -12.96
C GLY A 139 14.65 10.31 -12.48
N ARG A 140 15.86 10.62 -12.95
CA ARG A 140 17.10 9.90 -12.61
C ARG A 140 17.53 10.25 -11.18
N TYR A 141 17.94 9.23 -10.42
CA TYR A 141 18.46 9.40 -9.08
C TYR A 141 19.58 8.38 -8.81
N LEU A 142 20.46 8.71 -7.86
CA LEU A 142 21.48 7.77 -7.39
C LEU A 142 20.91 6.92 -6.27
N ALA A 143 21.20 5.64 -6.32
CA ALA A 143 20.83 4.65 -5.33
C ALA A 143 22.08 4.02 -4.70
N LEU A 144 21.86 3.38 -3.55
CA LEU A 144 22.89 2.63 -2.86
C LEU A 144 23.38 1.47 -3.75
N ASP A 145 24.69 1.31 -3.83
CA ASP A 145 25.36 0.21 -4.51
C ASP A 145 25.55 -0.95 -3.52
N ASP A 146 24.58 -1.86 -3.51
CA ASP A 146 24.55 -3.01 -2.60
C ASP A 146 25.80 -3.90 -2.74
N ALA A 147 26.42 -3.96 -3.93
CA ALA A 147 27.64 -4.75 -4.15
C ALA A 147 28.85 -4.12 -3.44
N LYS A 148 28.97 -2.80 -3.47
CA LYS A 148 30.03 -2.08 -2.73
C LYS A 148 29.82 -2.15 -1.22
N VAL A 149 28.57 -2.08 -0.75
CA VAL A 149 28.26 -2.26 0.67
C VAL A 149 28.57 -3.70 1.11
N ALA A 150 28.23 -4.68 0.28
CA ALA A 150 28.58 -6.08 0.56
C ALA A 150 30.10 -6.34 0.54
N ALA A 151 30.89 -5.50 -0.12
CA ALA A 151 32.35 -5.60 -0.14
C ALA A 151 33.06 -4.78 0.96
N SER A 152 32.35 -3.89 1.67
CA SER A 152 32.96 -3.02 2.70
C SER A 152 33.18 -3.73 4.04
N ASP A 153 33.90 -3.08 4.95
CA ASP A 153 34.12 -3.57 6.32
C ASP A 153 32.81 -3.75 7.11
N GLU A 154 32.85 -4.62 8.13
CA GLU A 154 31.67 -4.96 8.95
C GLU A 154 31.10 -3.75 9.71
N GLN A 155 31.97 -2.83 10.14
CA GLN A 155 31.56 -1.56 10.75
C GLN A 155 30.80 -0.66 9.77
N THR A 156 31.19 -0.62 8.50
CA THR A 156 30.50 0.16 7.47
C THR A 156 29.15 -0.48 7.12
N ARG A 157 29.09 -1.82 7.03
CA ARG A 157 27.83 -2.54 6.78
C ARG A 157 26.82 -2.33 7.89
N THR A 158 27.24 -2.33 9.15
CA THR A 158 26.35 -2.11 10.29
C THR A 158 25.80 -0.69 10.32
N VAL A 159 26.64 0.33 10.07
CA VAL A 159 26.20 1.73 9.97
C VAL A 159 25.22 1.92 8.81
N ILE A 160 25.55 1.46 7.60
CA ILE A 160 24.67 1.56 6.45
C ILE A 160 23.37 0.78 6.69
N GLY A 161 23.45 -0.42 7.28
CA GLY A 161 22.29 -1.23 7.63
C GLY A 161 21.34 -0.53 8.60
N ALA A 162 21.88 0.17 9.61
CA ALA A 162 21.10 0.97 10.54
C ALA A 162 20.40 2.14 9.82
N VAL A 163 21.14 2.88 8.97
CA VAL A 163 20.58 3.99 8.18
C VAL A 163 19.49 3.51 7.23
N VAL A 164 19.68 2.37 6.56
CA VAL A 164 18.68 1.76 5.67
C VAL A 164 17.44 1.34 6.45
N SER A 165 17.59 0.76 7.64
CA SER A 165 16.47 0.35 8.49
C SER A 165 15.61 1.55 8.90
N GLU A 166 16.23 2.64 9.33
CA GLU A 166 15.55 3.87 9.70
C GLU A 166 14.88 4.56 8.50
N SER A 167 15.56 4.53 7.35
CA SER A 167 15.03 5.07 6.09
C SER A 167 13.80 4.30 5.60
N LYS A 168 13.75 2.98 5.79
CA LYS A 168 12.56 2.16 5.47
C LYS A 168 11.35 2.59 6.30
N LYS A 169 11.52 2.85 7.61
CA LYS A 169 10.43 3.34 8.47
C LYS A 169 9.91 4.70 8.02
N THR A 170 10.83 5.61 7.69
CA THR A 170 10.49 6.95 7.19
C THR A 170 9.77 6.87 5.84
N ALA A 171 10.22 6.00 4.93
CA ALA A 171 9.54 5.75 3.66
C ALA A 171 8.13 5.17 3.87
N LEU A 172 7.95 4.20 4.78
CA LEU A 172 6.64 3.65 5.12
C LEU A 172 5.68 4.73 5.65
N LYS A 173 6.18 5.65 6.48
CA LYS A 173 5.39 6.78 6.99
C LYS A 173 4.91 7.69 5.85
N SER A 174 5.77 7.99 4.88
CA SER A 174 5.41 8.77 3.70
C SER A 174 4.32 8.07 2.87
N VAL A 175 4.41 6.74 2.71
CA VAL A 175 3.44 5.95 1.94
C VAL A 175 2.12 5.72 2.71
N ALA A 176 2.11 5.86 4.03
CA ALA A 176 0.89 5.82 4.84
C ALA A 176 -0.12 6.93 4.50
N SER A 177 0.32 7.98 3.80
CA SER A 177 -0.57 8.99 3.22
C SER A 177 -1.53 8.43 2.17
N LEU A 178 -1.14 7.37 1.43
CA LEU A 178 -1.97 6.82 0.34
C LEU A 178 -3.28 6.20 0.88
N PRO A 179 -3.28 5.30 1.89
CA PRO A 179 -4.51 4.84 2.51
C PRO A 179 -5.38 5.97 3.08
N LEU A 180 -4.76 7.05 3.57
CA LEU A 180 -5.50 8.22 4.08
C LEU A 180 -6.21 8.97 2.95
N VAL A 181 -5.56 9.18 1.81
CA VAL A 181 -6.19 9.76 0.62
C VAL A 181 -7.35 8.87 0.14
N MET A 182 -7.16 7.54 0.14
CA MET A 182 -8.25 6.60 -0.18
C MET A 182 -9.41 6.72 0.79
N LEU A 183 -9.15 6.80 2.10
CA LEU A 183 -10.18 7.01 3.12
C LEU A 183 -10.99 8.27 2.81
N VAL A 184 -10.33 9.40 2.54
CA VAL A 184 -11.00 10.66 2.18
C VAL A 184 -11.84 10.48 0.92
N ALA A 185 -11.32 9.83 -0.12
CA ALA A 185 -12.07 9.57 -1.36
C ALA A 185 -13.34 8.73 -1.10
N TYR A 186 -13.27 7.69 -0.27
CA TYR A 186 -14.44 6.89 0.08
C TYR A 186 -15.45 7.64 0.96
N LEU A 187 -14.98 8.51 1.86
CA LEU A 187 -15.86 9.40 2.62
C LEU A 187 -16.58 10.41 1.71
N LEU A 188 -15.88 10.98 0.74
CA LEU A 188 -16.49 11.86 -0.27
C LEU A 188 -17.51 11.12 -1.12
N LEU A 189 -17.20 9.91 -1.59
CA LEU A 189 -18.14 9.05 -2.30
C LEU A 189 -19.36 8.73 -1.42
N MET A 190 -19.16 8.41 -0.14
CA MET A 190 -20.26 8.15 0.79
C MET A 190 -21.17 9.37 0.94
N LEU A 191 -20.61 10.57 1.05
CA LEU A 191 -21.38 11.83 1.09
C LEU A 191 -22.13 12.07 -0.22
N TYR A 192 -21.49 11.81 -1.36
CA TYR A 192 -22.10 11.92 -2.69
C TYR A 192 -23.30 10.98 -2.85
N PHE A 193 -23.15 9.69 -2.55
CA PHE A 193 -24.24 8.72 -2.61
C PHE A 193 -25.35 9.07 -1.61
N ARG A 194 -25.01 9.60 -0.42
CA ARG A 194 -26.01 10.07 0.54
C ARG A 194 -26.83 11.25 0.01
N ARG A 195 -26.25 12.11 -0.86
CA ARG A 195 -26.95 13.24 -1.49
C ARG A 195 -27.90 12.83 -2.62
N ILE A 196 -27.69 11.67 -3.26
CA ILE A 196 -28.42 11.26 -4.47
C ILE A 196 -29.43 10.13 -4.18
N GLY A 197 -29.73 9.86 -2.90
CA GLY A 197 -30.75 8.88 -2.50
C GLY A 197 -30.21 7.53 -2.03
N GLY A 198 -28.91 7.45 -1.71
CA GLY A 198 -28.25 6.30 -1.10
C GLY A 198 -27.48 5.42 -2.08
N TYR A 199 -26.62 4.56 -1.54
CA TYR A 199 -25.92 3.54 -2.32
C TYR A 199 -26.91 2.46 -2.77
N ARG A 200 -27.01 2.23 -4.09
CA ARG A 200 -27.85 1.17 -4.66
C ARG A 200 -27.04 0.43 -5.73
N ALA A 201 -27.11 -0.90 -5.71
CA ALA A 201 -26.56 -1.71 -6.79
C ALA A 201 -27.31 -1.39 -8.10
N VAL A 202 -26.58 -1.25 -9.20
CA VAL A 202 -27.19 -1.04 -10.51
C VAL A 202 -27.75 -2.38 -10.96
N ALA A 203 -29.07 -2.52 -11.01
CA ALA A 203 -29.71 -3.71 -11.56
C ALA A 203 -29.82 -3.55 -13.08
N LEU A 204 -29.44 -4.59 -13.83
CA LEU A 204 -29.86 -4.70 -15.22
C LEU A 204 -31.33 -5.13 -15.21
N SER A 205 -32.22 -4.23 -15.60
CA SER A 205 -33.58 -4.62 -15.99
C SER A 205 -33.43 -5.63 -17.13
N ALA A 206 -33.81 -6.89 -16.88
CA ALA A 206 -33.93 -7.89 -17.93
C ALA A 206 -34.91 -7.33 -18.96
N SER A 207 -34.41 -6.78 -20.07
CA SER A 207 -35.24 -6.48 -21.22
C SER A 207 -35.75 -7.82 -21.71
N THR A 208 -37.03 -8.07 -21.45
CA THR A 208 -37.89 -9.02 -22.14
C THR A 208 -37.48 -9.08 -23.62
N GLN A 209 -36.71 -10.10 -24.02
CA GLN A 209 -36.71 -10.53 -25.40
C GLN A 209 -38.03 -11.26 -25.59
N GLY A 210 -39.04 -10.49 -26.02
CA GLY A 210 -40.25 -11.01 -26.61
C GLY A 210 -40.00 -11.38 -28.07
N SER A 211 -40.77 -12.39 -28.49
CA SER A 211 -40.98 -13.01 -29.82
C SER A 211 -39.80 -13.75 -30.44
#